data_AF-A0A832Q7P3-F1
#
_entry.id   AF-A0A832Q7P3-F1
#
_cell.length_a   1.000
_cell.length_b   1.000
_cell.length_c   1.000
_cell.angle_alpha   90.00
_cell.angle_beta   90.00
_cell.angle_gamma   90.00
#
_symmetry.space_group_name_H-M   'P 1'
#
loop_
_entity.id
_entity.type
_entity.pdbx_description
1 polymer ?
#
loop_
_entity_poly.entity_id
_entity_poly.type
_entity_poly.pdbx_seq_one_letter_code
_entity_poly.pdbx_strand_id
1 'polypeptide(L)'
;LRVRGFMTLALFSAETARVRQCFVLLRELRDRLREDAPDGIGLDELSMGMSGDYEIAIEEGATVVRVGQAIFGARPTPDSHYWPTTA
;
A
#
# COMPACT_ATOMS: atom_id res chain seq x y z
N LEU A 1 15.22 11.77 -11.62
CA LEU A 1 14.09 11.11 -10.93
C LEU A 1 13.29 12.17 -10.21
N ARG A 2 11.97 11.98 -10.02
CA ARG A 2 11.13 12.87 -9.22
C ARG A 2 10.49 12.05 -8.11
N VAL A 3 11.11 12.06 -6.94
CA VAL A 3 10.59 11.35 -5.76
C VAL A 3 9.33 12.10 -5.29
N ARG A 4 8.25 11.35 -5.01
CA ARG A 4 6.92 11.89 -4.71
C ARG A 4 6.34 11.45 -3.37
N GLY A 5 6.90 10.41 -2.76
CA GLY A 5 6.36 9.82 -1.54
C GLY A 5 6.75 8.37 -1.37
N PHE A 6 5.93 7.64 -0.61
CA PHE A 6 6.22 6.27 -0.18
C PHE A 6 5.16 5.27 -0.63
N MET A 7 5.53 3.99 -0.58
CA MET A 7 4.64 2.87 -0.88
C MET A 7 4.83 1.77 0.16
N THR A 8 3.73 1.12 0.58
CA THR A 8 3.81 -0.10 1.38
C THR A 8 2.74 -1.12 1.01
N LEU A 9 3.03 -2.38 1.34
CA LEU A 9 2.07 -3.47 1.46
C LEU A 9 1.85 -3.74 2.95
N ALA A 10 0.59 -3.79 3.38
CA ALA A 10 0.27 -4.18 4.74
C ALA A 10 0.56 -5.67 4.97
N LEU A 11 0.56 -6.06 6.25
CA LEU A 11 0.55 -7.46 6.65
C LEU A 11 -0.63 -8.18 5.99
N PHE A 12 -0.36 -9.36 5.43
CA PHE A 12 -1.43 -10.26 4.98
C PHE A 12 -2.09 -10.91 6.21
N SER A 13 -3.09 -10.22 6.76
CA SER A 13 -3.78 -10.62 7.98
C SER A 13 -5.25 -10.19 7.92
N ALA A 14 -6.13 -10.98 8.53
CA ALA A 14 -7.52 -10.59 8.75
C ALA A 14 -7.69 -9.62 9.93
N GLU A 15 -6.65 -9.42 10.75
CA GLU A 15 -6.70 -8.51 11.90
C GLU A 15 -6.52 -7.06 11.44
N THR A 16 -7.64 -6.35 11.25
CA THR A 16 -7.68 -4.94 10.84
C THR A 16 -6.76 -4.03 11.66
N ALA A 17 -6.64 -4.25 12.97
CA ALA A 17 -5.77 -3.45 13.83
C ALA A 17 -4.29 -3.54 13.41
N ARG A 18 -3.82 -4.73 13.01
CA ARG A 18 -2.45 -4.94 12.55
C ARG A 18 -2.20 -4.35 11.17
N VAL A 19 -3.19 -4.43 10.28
CA VAL A 19 -3.16 -3.78 8.96
C VAL A 19 -3.07 -2.26 9.13
N ARG A 20 -3.92 -1.68 9.98
CA ARG A 20 -3.92 -0.23 10.27
C ARG A 20 -2.57 0.26 10.79
N GLN A 21 -1.92 -0.49 11.69
CA GLN A 21 -0.59 -0.14 12.21
C GLN A 21 0.46 0.00 11.11
N CYS A 22 0.39 -0.78 10.02
CA CYS A 22 1.29 -0.63 8.87
C CYS A 22 1.10 0.73 8.18
N PHE A 23 -0.14 1.20 8.02
CA PHE A 23 -0.45 2.46 7.36
C PHE A 23 -0.15 3.67 8.24
N VAL A 24 -0.44 3.58 9.54
CA VAL A 24 -0.03 4.60 10.53
C VAL A 24 1.48 4.80 10.50
N LEU A 25 2.25 3.71 10.52
CA LEU A 25 3.71 3.77 10.49
C LEU A 25 4.23 4.44 9.21
N LEU A 26 3.64 4.13 8.04
CA LEU A 26 4.05 4.76 6.78
C LEU A 26 3.74 6.26 6.77
N ARG A 27 2.57 6.66 7.26
CA ARG A 27 2.18 8.08 7.39
C ARG A 27 3.15 8.83 8.30
N GLU A 28 3.41 8.30 9.50
CA GLU A 28 4.33 8.92 10.46
C GLU A 28 5.76 8.99 9.94
N LEU A 29 6.21 7.97 9.19
CA LEU A 29 7.51 8.02 8.51
C LEU A 29 7.55 9.12 7.45
N ARG A 30 6.51 9.23 6.63
CA ARG A 30 6.40 10.28 5.62
C ARG A 30 6.41 11.66 6.27
N ASP A 31 5.59 11.87 7.29
CA ASP A 31 5.45 13.15 7.98
C ASP A 31 6.80 13.61 8.55
N ARG A 32 7.52 12.72 9.24
CA ARG A 32 8.86 13.01 9.77
C ARG A 32 9.88 13.35 8.68
N LEU A 33 9.93 12.56 7.60
CA LEU A 33 10.93 12.78 6.54
C LEU A 33 10.62 13.97 5.63
N ARG A 34 9.37 14.44 5.62
CA ARG A 34 8.96 15.60 4.83
C ARG A 34 9.61 16.88 5.33
N GLU A 35 9.84 17.00 6.64
CA GLU A 35 10.47 18.18 7.25
C GLU A 35 11.95 18.32 6.86
N ASP A 36 12.62 17.18 6.68
CA ASP A 36 14.06 17.10 6.32
C ASP A 36 14.29 16.87 4.82
N ALA A 37 13.24 16.93 3.99
CA ALA A 37 13.34 16.61 2.58
C ALA A 37 14.18 17.66 1.82
N PRO A 38 15.18 17.25 1.02
CA PRO A 38 15.93 18.16 0.15
C PRO A 38 15.03 18.93 -0.83
N ASP A 39 15.47 20.12 -1.22
CA ASP A 39 14.80 20.92 -2.24
C ASP A 39 14.56 20.11 -3.52
N GLY A 40 13.32 20.13 -4.00
CA GLY A 40 12.89 19.37 -5.18
C GLY A 40 12.39 17.94 -4.91
N ILE A 41 12.42 17.47 -3.66
CA ILE A 41 11.77 16.22 -3.24
C ILE A 41 10.44 16.55 -2.54
N GLY A 42 9.32 16.21 -3.18
CA GLY A 42 8.01 16.24 -2.52
C GLY A 42 7.72 14.86 -1.95
N LEU A 43 7.44 14.76 -0.65
CA LEU A 43 7.04 13.50 -0.02
C LEU A 43 5.53 13.49 0.27
N ASP A 44 4.71 13.98 -0.65
CA ASP A 44 3.28 14.20 -0.40
C ASP A 44 2.45 12.92 -0.54
N GLU A 45 2.92 11.95 -1.33
CA GLU A 45 2.13 10.79 -1.74
C GLU A 45 2.32 9.57 -0.80
N LEU A 46 1.21 8.89 -0.52
CA LEU A 46 1.17 7.61 0.20
C LEU A 46 0.43 6.58 -0.65
N SER A 47 1.20 5.70 -1.29
CA SER A 47 0.66 4.56 -2.03
C SER A 47 0.49 3.37 -1.09
N MET A 48 -0.72 3.18 -0.58
CA MET A 48 -1.04 2.09 0.35
C MET A 48 -2.53 1.74 0.27
N GLY A 49 -2.87 0.50 0.60
CA GLY A 49 -4.22 -0.03 0.40
C GLY A 49 -4.39 -0.78 -0.94
N MET A 50 -5.06 -1.92 -0.87
CA MET A 50 -5.46 -2.81 -1.93
C MET A 50 -6.92 -3.22 -1.73
N SER A 51 -7.44 -4.11 -2.58
CA SER A 51 -8.87 -4.48 -2.61
C SER A 51 -9.49 -4.88 -1.26
N GLY A 52 -8.72 -5.35 -0.28
CA GLY A 52 -9.22 -5.79 1.03
C GLY A 52 -9.00 -4.83 2.19
N ASP A 53 -8.29 -3.72 1.98
CA ASP A 53 -7.88 -2.81 3.06
C ASP A 53 -7.79 -1.33 2.64
N TYR A 54 -8.31 -0.97 1.46
CA TYR A 54 -8.21 0.38 0.93
C TYR A 54 -9.01 1.41 1.75
N GLU A 55 -10.10 1.01 2.40
CA GLU A 55 -10.87 1.91 3.28
C GLU A 55 -10.04 2.35 4.48
N ILE A 56 -9.37 1.40 5.14
CA ILE A 56 -8.46 1.67 6.27
C ILE A 56 -7.28 2.52 5.78
N ALA A 57 -6.75 2.22 4.59
CA ALA A 57 -5.67 3.00 4.00
C ALA A 57 -6.08 4.47 3.76
N ILE A 58 -7.30 4.72 3.28
CA ILE A 58 -7.85 6.06 3.07
C ILE A 58 -7.99 6.80 4.40
N GLU A 59 -8.53 6.14 5.43
CA GLU A 59 -8.63 6.72 6.77
C GLU A 59 -7.25 7.13 7.34
N GLU A 60 -6.20 6.37 7.02
CA GLU A 60 -4.82 6.67 7.42
C GLU A 60 -4.06 7.58 6.43
N GLY A 61 -4.74 8.15 5.44
CA GLY A 61 -4.19 9.20 4.58
C GLY A 61 -3.58 8.72 3.26
N ALA A 62 -3.97 7.54 2.75
CA ALA A 62 -3.57 7.11 1.41
C ALA A 62 -3.97 8.13 0.34
N THR A 63 -3.04 8.46 -0.54
CA THR A 63 -3.30 9.30 -1.73
C THR A 63 -3.44 8.44 -2.99
N VAL A 64 -2.96 7.20 -2.94
CA VAL A 64 -3.07 6.21 -4.01
C VAL A 64 -3.43 4.85 -3.41
N VAL A 65 -4.55 4.28 -3.82
CA VAL A 65 -4.95 2.90 -3.52
C VAL A 65 -4.81 2.03 -4.77
N ARG A 66 -4.50 0.74 -4.59
CA ARG A 66 -4.19 -0.20 -5.68
C ARG A 66 -5.23 -1.31 -5.73
N VAL A 67 -6.37 -1.04 -6.37
CA VAL A 67 -7.52 -1.94 -6.37
C VAL A 67 -7.49 -2.86 -7.60
N GLY A 68 -7.56 -4.16 -7.36
CA GLY A 68 -7.50 -5.20 -8.39
C GLY A 68 -8.76 -6.05 -8.38
N GLN A 69 -8.80 -7.08 -7.53
CA GLN A 69 -9.91 -8.03 -7.44
C GLN A 69 -11.28 -7.38 -7.18
N ALA A 70 -11.34 -6.27 -6.44
CA ALA A 70 -12.63 -5.58 -6.25
C ALA A 70 -13.15 -4.87 -7.52
N ILE A 71 -12.28 -4.57 -8.50
CA ILE A 71 -12.67 -4.03 -9.81
C ILE A 71 -12.89 -5.16 -10.83
N PHE A 72 -11.95 -6.11 -10.90
CA PHE A 72 -11.88 -7.10 -11.98
C PHE A 72 -12.37 -8.51 -11.60
N GLY A 73 -12.66 -8.76 -10.32
CA GLY A 73 -12.98 -10.08 -9.81
C GLY A 73 -11.76 -10.98 -9.58
N ALA A 74 -12.02 -12.23 -9.19
CA ALA A 74 -10.98 -13.25 -9.04
C ALA A 74 -10.42 -13.70 -10.39
N ARG A 75 -9.14 -14.11 -10.41
CA ARG A 75 -8.55 -14.72 -11.60
C ARG A 75 -9.28 -16.02 -11.97
N PRO A 76 -9.46 -16.32 -13.26
CA PRO A 76 -10.14 -17.55 -13.70
C PRO A 76 -9.26 -18.80 -13.52
N THR A 77 -7.95 -18.62 -13.41
CA THR A 77 -6.97 -19.70 -13.25
C THR A 77 -6.33 -19.66 -11.87
N PRO A 78 -6.00 -20.83 -11.28
CA PRO A 78 -5.29 -20.87 -10.02
C PRO A 78 -3.87 -20.36 -10.19
N ASP A 79 -3.32 -19.96 -9.07
CA ASP A 79 -1.94 -19.51 -8.90
C ASP A 79 -0.87 -20.44 -9.52
N SER A 80 -1.05 -21.75 -9.39
CA SER A 80 -0.18 -22.78 -9.98
C SER A 80 -0.10 -22.74 -11.52
N HIS A 81 -1.04 -22.06 -12.19
CA HIS A 81 -0.97 -21.81 -13.63
C HIS A 81 0.16 -20.85 -14.01
N TYR A 82 0.42 -19.85 -13.16
CA TYR A 82 1.43 -18.81 -13.41
C TYR A 82 2.78 -19.13 -12.75
N TRP A 83 2.73 -19.80 -11.60
CA TRP A 83 3.90 -20.19 -10.82
C TRP A 83 3.83 -21.69 -10.55
N PRO A 84 4.20 -22.51 -11.56
CA PRO A 84 4.23 -23.95 -11.38
C PRO A 84 5.25 -24.29 -10.29
N THR A 85 4.79 -24.96 -9.24
CA THR A 85 5.68 -25.52 -8.23
C THR A 85 6.53 -26.59 -8.91
N THR A 86 7.84 -26.38 -9.01
CA THR A 86 8.78 -27.48 -9.23
C THR A 86 8.65 -28.43 -8.04
N ALA A 87 8.21 -29.65 -8.31
CA ALA A 87 8.19 -30.76 -7.37
C ALA A 87 9.61 -31.17 -6.95
#